data_AF-A0A2W4QV92-F1
#
_entry.id   AF-A0A2W4QV92-F1
#
_cell.length_a   1.000
_cell.length_b   1.000
_cell.length_c   1.000
_cell.angle_alpha   90.00
_cell.angle_beta   90.00
_cell.angle_gamma   90.00
#
_symmetry.space_group_name_H-M   'P 1'
#
loop_
_entity.id
_entity.type
_entity.pdbx_description
1 polymer ?
#
loop_
_entity_poly.entity_id
_entity_poly.type
_entity_poly.pdbx_seq_one_letter_code
_entity_poly.pdbx_strand_id
1 'polypeptide(L)'
;MLAPWGITLLAGEDFRPAVQPFQWMLPGLIGMTFSAVMAPQWIGRGYFWQAAGLTLLVGLINLAANLWLIPIHGMQGAVYAFLGTYTFSILGNGAMAWHCNKVSLPT
;
A
#
# COMPACT_ATOMS: atom_id res chain seq x y z
N MET A 1 -2.68 -17.97 7.12
CA MET A 1 -2.80 -19.28 7.80
C MET A 1 -1.74 -19.52 8.87
N LEU A 2 -0.49 -19.05 8.72
CA LEU A 2 0.56 -19.17 9.78
C LEU A 2 0.54 -18.06 10.86
N ALA A 3 -0.20 -16.96 10.65
CA ALA A 3 -0.24 -15.80 11.54
C ALA A 3 -0.60 -16.11 13.02
N PRO A 4 -1.56 -16.99 13.35
CA PRO A 4 -1.90 -17.25 14.75
C PRO A 4 -0.73 -17.88 15.52
N TRP A 5 0.02 -18.75 14.84
CA TRP A 5 1.14 -19.48 15.45
C TRP A 5 2.40 -18.61 15.51
N GLY A 6 2.71 -17.87 14.44
CA GLY A 6 3.87 -16.98 14.42
C GLY A 6 3.77 -15.82 15.41
N ILE A 7 2.58 -15.19 15.54
CA ILE A 7 2.39 -14.04 16.44
C ILE A 7 2.40 -14.49 17.90
N THR A 8 1.76 -15.61 18.25
CA THR A 8 1.78 -16.11 19.63
C THR A 8 3.15 -16.61 20.05
N LEU A 9 3.95 -17.16 19.13
CA LEU A 9 5.32 -17.60 19.42
C LEU A 9 6.29 -16.42 19.63
N LEU A 10 6.16 -15.34 18.85
CA LEU A 10 7.05 -14.17 18.96
C LEU A 10 6.63 -13.16 20.02
N ALA A 11 5.33 -12.92 20.19
CA ALA A 11 4.81 -11.82 21.01
C ALA A 11 3.97 -12.28 22.21
N GLY A 12 3.69 -13.58 22.34
CA GLY A 12 2.88 -14.15 23.42
C GLY A 12 1.38 -14.13 23.15
N GLU A 13 0.60 -14.72 24.07
CA GLU A 13 -0.85 -14.91 23.89
C GLU A 13 -1.66 -13.61 23.93
N ASP A 14 -1.15 -12.57 24.60
CA ASP A 14 -1.78 -11.25 24.65
C ASP A 14 -1.88 -10.55 23.28
N PHE A 15 -1.11 -11.00 22.27
CA PHE A 15 -1.14 -10.47 20.91
C PHE A 15 -2.06 -11.25 19.96
N ARG A 16 -2.85 -12.22 20.46
CA ARG A 16 -3.93 -12.88 19.69
C ARG A 16 -4.87 -11.91 18.94
N PRO A 17 -5.33 -10.77 19.51
CA PRO A 17 -6.17 -9.83 18.76
C PRO A 17 -5.46 -9.17 17.57
N ALA A 18 -4.13 -9.19 17.50
CA ALA A 18 -3.37 -8.67 16.36
C ALA A 18 -3.40 -9.61 15.13
N VAL A 19 -3.79 -10.87 15.31
CA VAL A 19 -3.82 -11.87 14.22
C VAL A 19 -4.83 -11.49 13.13
N GLN A 20 -6.00 -10.99 13.52
CA GLN A 20 -7.05 -10.59 12.58
C GLN A 20 -6.64 -9.39 11.69
N PRO A 21 -6.16 -8.26 12.25
CA PRO A 21 -5.64 -7.16 11.42
C PRO A 21 -4.45 -7.60 10.54
N PHE A 22 -3.57 -8.49 11.03
CA PHE A 22 -2.46 -9.00 10.22
C PHE A 22 -2.93 -9.81 8.99
N GLN A 23 -4.01 -10.58 9.13
CA GLN A 23 -4.63 -11.28 8.00
C GLN A 23 -5.27 -10.30 7.00
N TRP A 24 -5.86 -9.21 7.49
CA TRP A 24 -6.42 -8.16 6.64
C TRP A 24 -5.37 -7.37 5.86
N MET A 25 -4.12 -7.35 6.30
CA MET A 25 -3.03 -6.76 5.51
C MET A 25 -2.61 -7.61 4.31
N LEU A 26 -2.89 -8.92 4.31
CA LEU A 26 -2.55 -9.84 3.21
C LEU A 26 -3.10 -9.40 1.84
N PRO A 27 -4.38 -9.02 1.68
CA PRO A 27 -4.85 -8.49 0.40
C PRO A 27 -4.15 -7.20 0.00
N GLY A 28 -3.77 -6.34 0.96
CA GLY A 28 -2.99 -5.13 0.69
C GLY A 28 -1.57 -5.43 0.18
N LEU A 29 -1.01 -6.59 0.52
CA LEU A 29 0.28 -7.05 0.03
C LEU A 29 0.32 -7.20 -1.50
N ILE A 30 -0.82 -7.57 -2.11
CA ILE A 30 -0.94 -7.65 -3.58
C ILE A 30 -0.78 -6.25 -4.20
N GLY A 31 -1.40 -5.23 -3.59
CA GLY A 31 -1.22 -3.85 -4.05
C GLY A 31 0.18 -3.31 -3.80
N MET A 32 0.80 -3.68 -2.68
CA MET A 32 2.17 -3.31 -2.36
C MET A 32 3.17 -3.89 -3.37
N THR A 33 3.06 -5.19 -3.69
CA THR A 33 3.93 -5.86 -4.65
C THR A 33 3.75 -5.28 -6.05
N PHE A 34 2.52 -4.99 -6.47
CA PHE A 34 2.27 -4.32 -7.76
C PHE A 34 2.92 -2.94 -7.84
N SER A 35 2.75 -2.11 -6.81
CA SER A 35 3.35 -0.77 -6.75
C SER A 35 4.88 -0.83 -6.74
N ALA A 36 5.46 -1.78 -5.98
CA ALA A 36 6.90 -1.97 -5.88
C ALA A 36 7.55 -2.43 -7.20
N VAL A 37 6.86 -3.24 -8.00
CA VAL A 37 7.37 -3.69 -9.31
C VAL A 37 7.20 -2.61 -10.38
N MET A 38 6.15 -1.80 -10.29
CA MET A 38 5.90 -0.71 -11.22
C MET A 38 6.87 0.45 -11.02
N ALA A 39 7.13 0.88 -9.78
CA ALA A 39 7.95 2.07 -9.49
C ALA A 39 9.30 2.14 -10.24
N PRO A 40 10.13 1.07 -10.31
CA PRO A 40 11.38 1.08 -11.08
C PRO A 40 11.18 1.27 -12.58
N GLN A 41 10.06 0.80 -13.15
CA GLN A 41 9.78 0.92 -14.59
C GLN A 41 9.57 2.40 -15.00
N TRP A 42 8.96 3.19 -14.12
CA TRP A 42 8.75 4.63 -14.32
C TRP A 42 10.06 5.41 -14.28
N ILE A 43 10.89 5.07 -13.30
CA ILE A 43 12.21 5.67 -13.11
C ILE A 43 13.10 5.39 -14.32
N GLY A 44 13.10 4.15 -14.82
CA GLY A 44 13.86 3.75 -16.01
C GLY A 44 13.39 4.42 -17.32
N ARG A 45 12.14 4.92 -17.38
CA ARG A 45 11.57 5.61 -18.55
C ARG A 45 11.72 7.13 -18.52
N GLY A 46 12.38 7.69 -17.52
CA GLY A 46 12.57 9.15 -17.38
C GLY A 46 11.41 9.88 -16.70
N TYR A 47 10.38 9.16 -16.24
CA TYR A 47 9.24 9.72 -15.52
C TYR A 47 9.47 9.81 -13.99
N PHE A 48 10.72 9.99 -13.57
CA PHE A 48 11.13 10.02 -12.17
C PHE A 48 10.33 11.04 -11.35
N TRP A 49 10.13 12.26 -11.87
CA TRP A 49 9.40 13.32 -11.17
C TRP A 49 7.93 12.97 -10.90
N GLN A 50 7.28 12.30 -11.83
CA GLN A 50 5.88 11.89 -11.68
C GLN A 50 5.77 10.73 -10.69
N ALA A 51 6.69 9.76 -10.76
CA ALA A 51 6.79 8.68 -9.78
C ALA A 51 7.04 9.22 -8.37
N ALA A 52 8.00 10.14 -8.20
CA ALA A 52 8.31 10.77 -6.92
C ALA A 52 7.13 11.57 -6.35
N GLY A 53 6.45 12.37 -7.19
CA GLY A 53 5.25 13.09 -6.79
C GLY A 53 4.12 12.16 -6.35
N LEU A 54 3.91 11.05 -7.07
CA LEU A 54 2.89 10.07 -6.75
C LEU A 54 3.22 9.32 -5.45
N THR A 55 4.48 8.94 -5.24
CA THR A 55 4.96 8.33 -3.98
C THR A 55 4.77 9.30 -2.81
N LEU A 56 5.11 10.57 -2.96
CA LEU A 56 4.92 11.59 -1.92
C LEU A 56 3.44 11.79 -1.58
N LEU A 57 2.58 11.94 -2.59
CA LEU A 57 1.14 12.10 -2.36
C LEU A 57 0.53 10.88 -1.66
N VAL A 58 0.85 9.67 -2.13
CA VAL A 58 0.37 8.43 -1.52
C VAL A 58 0.88 8.30 -0.08
N GLY A 59 2.14 8.67 0.18
CA GLY A 59 2.74 8.70 1.52
C GLY A 59 2.05 9.71 2.45
N LEU A 60 1.76 10.92 1.97
CA LEU A 60 1.04 11.94 2.75
C LEU A 60 -0.39 11.50 3.07
N ILE A 61 -1.10 10.93 2.10
CA ILE A 61 -2.44 10.37 2.31
C ILE A 61 -2.38 9.24 3.33
N ASN A 62 -1.38 8.35 3.25
CA ASN A 62 -1.21 7.26 4.22
C ASN A 62 -0.95 7.79 5.63
N LEU A 63 -0.09 8.80 5.76
CA LEU A 63 0.24 9.42 7.04
C LEU A 63 -0.98 10.09 7.66
N ALA A 64 -1.72 10.90 6.88
CA ALA A 64 -2.95 11.54 7.32
C ALA A 64 -4.03 10.51 7.72
N ALA A 65 -4.19 9.46 6.92
CA ALA A 65 -5.12 8.38 7.21
C ALA A 65 -4.73 7.66 8.52
N ASN A 66 -3.45 7.37 8.75
CA ASN A 66 -3.00 6.77 10.01
C ASN A 66 -3.23 7.70 11.21
N LEU A 67 -2.88 8.98 11.11
CA LEU A 67 -3.08 9.94 12.19
C LEU A 67 -4.56 10.10 12.56
N TRP A 68 -5.48 9.91 11.61
CA TRP A 68 -6.92 10.02 11.87
C TRP A 68 -7.56 8.70 12.31
N LEU A 69 -7.23 7.56 11.67
CA LEU A 69 -7.87 6.27 11.96
C LEU A 69 -7.31 5.57 13.20
N ILE A 70 -6.03 5.73 13.52
CA ILE A 70 -5.41 5.12 14.70
C ILE A 70 -6.12 5.55 16.01
N PRO A 71 -6.37 6.85 16.28
CA PRO A 71 -7.01 7.25 17.53
C PRO A 71 -8.47 6.79 17.65
N ILE A 72 -9.15 6.50 16.54
CA ILE A 72 -10.58 6.11 16.54
C ILE A 72 -10.76 4.59 16.56
N HIS A 73 -9.99 3.84 15.76
CA HIS A 73 -10.14 2.40 15.56
C HIS A 73 -8.96 1.57 16.06
N GLY A 74 -7.97 2.20 16.70
CA GLY A 74 -6.78 1.54 17.22
C GLY A 74 -6.02 0.77 16.14
N MET A 75 -5.72 -0.49 16.42
CA MET A 75 -4.94 -1.36 15.53
C MET A 75 -5.63 -1.66 14.20
N GLN A 76 -6.97 -1.72 14.16
CA GLN A 76 -7.70 -1.93 12.91
C GLN A 76 -7.66 -0.68 12.01
N GLY A 77 -7.59 0.51 12.62
CA GLY A 77 -7.47 1.77 11.90
C GLY A 77 -6.24 1.82 10.99
N ALA A 78 -5.10 1.31 11.48
CA ALA A 78 -3.86 1.21 10.72
C ALA A 78 -4.01 0.29 9.48
N VAL A 79 -4.79 -0.79 9.59
CA VAL A 79 -5.00 -1.74 8.49
C VAL A 79 -5.91 -1.16 7.41
N TYR A 80 -6.97 -0.45 7.79
CA TYR A 80 -7.81 0.25 6.81
C TYR A 80 -7.03 1.37 6.09
N ALA A 81 -6.20 2.12 6.82
CA ALA A 81 -5.31 3.11 6.21
C ALA A 81 -4.32 2.45 5.23
N PHE A 82 -3.73 1.32 5.59
CA PHE A 82 -2.87 0.52 4.71
C PHE A 82 -3.61 0.09 3.44
N LEU A 83 -4.76 -0.57 3.56
CA LEU A 83 -5.55 -1.03 2.42
C LEU A 83 -5.97 0.12 1.49
N GLY A 84 -6.41 1.23 2.08
CA GLY A 84 -6.79 2.43 1.33
C GLY A 84 -5.62 2.98 0.52
N THR A 85 -4.46 3.16 1.14
CA THR A 85 -3.25 3.67 0.47
C THR A 85 -2.79 2.77 -0.66
N TYR A 86 -2.75 1.44 -0.47
CA TYR A 86 -2.31 0.55 -1.55
C TYR A 86 -3.32 0.44 -2.68
N THR A 87 -4.62 0.59 -2.40
CA THR A 87 -5.65 0.71 -3.45
C THR A 87 -5.44 1.98 -4.27
N PHE A 88 -5.21 3.12 -3.62
CA PHE A 88 -4.86 4.37 -4.30
C PHE A 88 -3.55 4.26 -5.09
N SER A 89 -2.56 3.55 -4.56
CA SER A 89 -1.29 3.33 -5.23
C SER A 89 -1.44 2.47 -6.49
N ILE A 90 -2.26 1.43 -6.46
CA ILE A 90 -2.62 0.63 -7.65
C ILE A 90 -3.28 1.52 -8.70
N LEU A 91 -4.30 2.29 -8.30
CA LEU A 91 -5.02 3.17 -9.23
C LEU A 91 -4.11 4.24 -9.83
N GLY A 92 -3.26 4.86 -9.01
CA GLY A 92 -2.30 5.88 -9.45
C GLY A 92 -1.25 5.32 -10.42
N ASN A 93 -0.62 4.19 -10.09
CA ASN A 93 0.33 3.52 -10.98
C ASN A 93 -0.35 2.98 -12.25
N GLY A 94 -1.56 2.44 -12.14
CA GLY A 94 -2.35 1.95 -13.29
C GLY A 94 -2.81 3.06 -14.23
N ALA A 95 -3.23 4.21 -13.69
CA ALA A 95 -3.57 5.39 -14.48
C ALA A 95 -2.34 5.93 -15.23
N MET A 96 -1.19 5.96 -14.56
CA MET A 96 0.07 6.33 -15.22
C MET A 96 0.42 5.34 -16.33
N ALA A 97 0.26 4.01 -16.10
CA ALA A 97 0.48 2.96 -17.09
C ALA A 97 -0.34 3.18 -18.36
N TRP A 98 -1.61 3.55 -18.19
CA TRP A 98 -2.51 3.80 -19.31
C TRP A 98 -2.17 5.08 -20.07
N HIS A 99 -1.77 6.14 -19.36
CA HIS A 99 -1.32 7.39 -19.98
C HIS A 99 -0.05 7.20 -20.82
N CYS A 100 0.92 6.43 -20.32
CA CYS A 100 2.15 6.13 -21.08
C CYS A 100 1.89 5.23 -22.29
N ASN A 101 0.96 4.29 -22.19
CA ASN A 101 0.60 3.45 -23.33
C ASN A 101 -0.05 4.28 -24.47
N LYS A 102 -0.85 5.30 -24.12
CA LYS A 102 -1.40 6.24 -25.11
C LYS A 102 -0.34 7.16 -25.74
N VAL A 103 0.67 7.58 -24.97
CA VAL A 103 1.76 8.44 -25.48
C VAL A 103 2.75 7.67 -26.38
N SER A 104 2.86 6.34 -26.22
CA SER A 104 3.78 5.50 -26.99
C SER A 104 3.23 5.00 -28.33
N LEU A 105 1.96 5.28 -28.64
CA LEU A 105 1.33 4.97 -29.93
C LEU A 105 1.30 6.27 -30.76
N PRO A 106 2.24 6.48 -31.69
CA PRO A 106 2.10 7.54 -32.67
C PRO A 106 0.96 7.18 -33.62
N THR A 107 -0.09 7.99 -33.62
CA THR A 107 -0.92 8.24 -34.81
C THR A 107 -0.54 9.61 -35.34
#